data_AF-A0A7K3DVE7-F1
#
_entry.id   AF-A0A7K3DVE7-F1
#
_cell.length_a   1.000
_cell.length_b   1.000
_cell.length_c   1.000
_cell.angle_alpha   90.00
_cell.angle_beta   90.00
_cell.angle_gamma   90.00
#
_symmetry.space_group_name_H-M   'P 1'
#
loop_
_entity.id
_entity.type
_entity.pdbx_description
1 polymer ?
#
loop_
_entity_poly.entity_id
_entity_poly.type
_entity_poly.pdbx_seq_one_letter_code
_entity_poly.pdbx_strand_id
1 'polypeptide(L)'
;MARRPTLAGTWDRFVASDPGLLRLMAGLRTVAAIGLSLAVLALTGAGVTQMVAGAMTAMVSTFAIREKTVRGQALTLALGLPVALVAMSLGALLHSRVVAGDLFFVALIFGAVYSRRFGDRGTALGLIGFQVYFVSLFVGASVSHLPRLFATLAIAFACGAVARFALVPETPQRVLGRLREAFRARLGQLVTAQTRLLDAPPDELDEVLDDLRRHTARLHESALMIQGRLEDGTRDDAAAALVQRRIADAEVAAERLGMLLLNARSADRADTLTLHLPGAPVPATGRLLRHEDEATATL
;
A
#
# COMPACT_ATOMS: atom_id res chain seq x y z
N MET A 1 -20.38 29.33 7.03
CA MET A 1 -20.81 28.74 5.74
C MET A 1 -19.99 27.47 5.52
N ALA A 2 -20.59 26.29 5.76
CA ALA A 2 -19.88 25.01 5.78
C ALA A 2 -19.36 24.66 4.37
N ARG A 3 -18.03 24.61 4.20
CA ARG A 3 -17.38 24.17 2.95
C ARG A 3 -17.81 22.74 2.64
N ARG A 4 -18.60 22.57 1.58
CA ARG A 4 -18.93 21.24 1.04
C ARG A 4 -17.63 20.53 0.68
N PRO A 5 -17.36 19.30 1.17
CA PRO A 5 -16.20 18.55 0.74
C PRO A 5 -16.38 18.25 -0.75
N THR A 6 -15.53 18.86 -1.58
CA THR A 6 -15.44 18.52 -2.99
C THR A 6 -14.97 17.07 -3.09
N LEU A 7 -15.52 16.30 -4.03
CA LEU A 7 -15.12 14.90 -4.29
C LEU A 7 -13.60 14.77 -4.49
N ALA A 8 -12.95 15.84 -4.95
CA ALA A 8 -11.49 15.98 -5.04
C ALA A 8 -10.78 15.85 -3.68
N GLY A 9 -11.30 16.44 -2.59
CA GLY A 9 -10.68 16.36 -1.26
C GLY A 9 -10.82 14.99 -0.60
N THR A 10 -11.92 14.28 -0.86
CA THR A 10 -12.06 12.87 -0.45
C THR A 10 -11.14 11.96 -1.26
N TRP A 11 -11.02 12.19 -2.56
CA TRP A 11 -10.10 11.44 -3.42
C TRP A 11 -8.64 11.68 -3.04
N ASP A 12 -8.26 12.94 -2.73
CA ASP A 12 -6.93 13.28 -2.21
C ASP A 12 -6.64 12.61 -0.86
N ARG A 13 -7.64 12.47 0.03
CA ARG A 13 -7.48 11.68 1.27
C ARG A 13 -7.32 10.19 1.02
N PHE A 14 -8.04 9.62 0.05
CA PHE A 14 -7.91 8.22 -0.34
C PHE A 14 -6.54 7.94 -0.99
N VAL A 15 -6.09 8.79 -1.90
CA VAL A 15 -4.78 8.72 -2.55
C VAL A 15 -3.64 8.99 -1.56
N ALA A 16 -3.86 9.87 -0.57
CA ALA A 16 -2.91 10.09 0.52
C ALA A 16 -2.80 8.87 1.46
N SER A 17 -3.88 8.10 1.64
CA SER A 17 -3.91 6.93 2.53
C SER A 17 -3.33 5.66 1.91
N ASP A 18 -3.30 5.55 0.58
CA ASP A 18 -2.78 4.38 -0.14
C ASP A 18 -2.02 4.76 -1.43
N PRO A 19 -0.73 5.13 -1.30
CA PRO A 19 0.13 5.41 -2.45
C PRO A 19 0.16 4.21 -3.42
N GLY A 20 -0.27 4.45 -4.66
CA GLY A 20 -0.30 3.43 -5.70
C GLY A 20 -1.48 2.44 -5.62
N LEU A 21 -2.47 2.70 -4.76
CA LEU A 21 -3.69 1.88 -4.58
C LEU A 21 -3.41 0.41 -4.23
N LEU A 22 -2.29 0.14 -3.55
CA LEU A 22 -1.84 -1.22 -3.28
C LEU A 22 -2.74 -1.93 -2.27
N ARG A 23 -3.15 -1.23 -1.22
CA ARG A 23 -4.06 -1.77 -0.19
C ARG A 23 -5.47 -1.92 -0.75
N LEU A 24 -5.93 -0.98 -1.57
CA LEU A 24 -7.23 -1.04 -2.24
C LEU A 24 -7.31 -2.26 -3.16
N MET A 25 -6.29 -2.48 -3.98
CA MET A 25 -6.27 -3.60 -4.92
C MET A 25 -6.11 -4.95 -4.21
N ALA A 26 -5.32 -5.00 -3.14
CA ALA A 26 -5.26 -6.17 -2.27
C ALA A 26 -6.64 -6.48 -1.65
N GLY A 27 -7.33 -5.47 -1.12
CA GLY A 27 -8.68 -5.61 -0.58
C GLY A 27 -9.70 -6.05 -1.63
N LEU A 28 -9.69 -5.40 -2.80
CA LEU A 28 -10.57 -5.75 -3.92
C LEU A 28 -10.37 -7.20 -4.37
N ARG A 29 -9.12 -7.68 -4.44
CA ARG A 29 -8.83 -9.08 -4.75
C ARG A 29 -9.42 -10.04 -3.73
N THR A 30 -9.25 -9.74 -2.43
CA THR A 30 -9.79 -10.59 -1.37
C THR A 30 -11.32 -10.61 -1.41
N VAL A 31 -11.97 -9.44 -1.57
CA VAL A 31 -13.43 -9.35 -1.71
C VAL A 31 -13.93 -10.09 -2.95
N ALA A 32 -13.25 -9.94 -4.09
CA ALA A 32 -13.60 -10.65 -5.32
C ALA A 32 -13.46 -12.16 -5.17
N ALA A 33 -12.40 -12.64 -4.49
CA ALA A 33 -12.19 -14.07 -4.25
C ALA A 33 -13.27 -14.66 -3.34
N ILE A 34 -13.61 -13.97 -2.24
CA ILE A 34 -14.68 -14.39 -1.33
C ILE A 34 -16.03 -14.39 -2.04
N GLY A 35 -16.38 -13.29 -2.72
CA GLY A 35 -17.63 -13.17 -3.45
C GLY A 35 -17.80 -14.23 -4.53
N LEU A 36 -16.74 -14.49 -5.31
CA LEU A 36 -16.74 -15.52 -6.34
C LEU A 36 -16.86 -16.92 -5.73
N SER A 37 -16.13 -17.21 -4.65
CA SER A 37 -16.24 -18.51 -3.96
C SER A 37 -17.65 -18.73 -3.40
N LEU A 38 -18.25 -17.72 -2.79
CA LEU A 38 -19.61 -17.79 -2.26
C LEU A 38 -20.64 -17.98 -3.37
N ALA A 39 -20.50 -17.25 -4.48
CA ALA A 39 -21.39 -17.39 -5.63
C ALA A 39 -21.35 -18.80 -6.22
N VAL A 40 -20.14 -19.35 -6.45
CA VAL A 40 -19.98 -20.71 -6.98
C VAL A 40 -20.55 -21.75 -6.00
N LEU A 41 -20.25 -21.63 -4.71
CA LEU A 41 -20.76 -22.57 -3.70
C LEU A 41 -22.29 -22.50 -3.57
N ALA A 42 -22.88 -21.31 -3.59
CA ALA A 42 -24.33 -21.13 -3.56
C ALA A 42 -25.01 -21.78 -4.79
N LEU A 43 -24.43 -21.61 -5.98
CA LEU A 43 -24.93 -22.25 -7.21
C LEU A 43 -24.86 -23.77 -7.17
N THR A 44 -23.88 -24.35 -6.45
CA THR A 44 -23.78 -25.80 -6.23
C THR A 44 -24.70 -26.33 -5.12
N GLY A 45 -25.52 -25.47 -4.51
CA GLY A 45 -26.40 -25.86 -3.39
C GLY A 45 -25.65 -26.18 -2.10
N ALA A 46 -24.49 -25.55 -1.89
CA ALA A 46 -23.67 -25.79 -0.70
C ALA A 46 -24.39 -25.30 0.57
N GLY A 47 -24.25 -26.06 1.66
CA GLY A 47 -24.77 -25.66 2.97
C GLY A 47 -23.99 -24.49 3.58
N VAL A 48 -24.58 -23.80 4.56
CA VAL A 48 -23.97 -22.64 5.24
C VAL A 48 -22.55 -22.95 5.74
N THR A 49 -22.34 -24.14 6.29
CA THR A 49 -21.03 -24.58 6.79
C THR A 49 -19.95 -24.61 5.69
N GLN A 50 -20.30 -25.04 4.48
CA GLN A 50 -19.40 -25.05 3.33
C GLN A 50 -19.16 -23.64 2.80
N MET A 51 -20.18 -22.77 2.83
CA MET A 51 -20.03 -21.36 2.45
C MET A 51 -19.05 -20.64 3.38
N VAL A 52 -19.14 -20.86 4.70
CA VAL A 52 -18.20 -20.30 5.68
C VAL A 52 -16.79 -20.85 5.45
N ALA A 53 -16.65 -22.17 5.29
CA ALA A 53 -15.36 -22.80 5.01
C ALA A 53 -14.71 -22.25 3.74
N GLY A 54 -15.49 -22.12 2.66
CA GLY A 54 -15.06 -21.58 1.39
C GLY A 54 -14.64 -20.12 1.48
N ALA A 55 -15.44 -19.27 2.14
CA ALA A 55 -15.13 -17.86 2.35
C ALA A 55 -13.83 -17.66 3.14
N MET A 56 -13.65 -18.37 4.26
CA MET A 56 -12.42 -18.30 5.06
C MET A 56 -11.21 -18.83 4.29
N THR A 57 -11.39 -19.89 3.49
CA THR A 57 -10.32 -20.44 2.63
C THR A 57 -9.95 -19.47 1.51
N ALA A 58 -10.91 -18.82 0.87
CA ALA A 58 -10.68 -17.82 -0.17
C ALA A 58 -9.98 -16.57 0.40
N MET A 59 -10.36 -16.17 1.61
CA MET A 59 -9.70 -15.08 2.33
C MET A 59 -8.23 -15.41 2.61
N VAL A 60 -7.93 -16.58 3.19
CA VAL A 60 -6.54 -16.93 3.52
C VAL A 60 -5.69 -17.17 2.27
N SER A 61 -6.23 -17.81 1.23
CA SER A 61 -5.50 -18.08 -0.01
C SER A 61 -5.11 -16.80 -0.77
N THR A 62 -5.88 -15.72 -0.60
CA THR A 62 -5.54 -14.42 -1.18
C THR A 62 -4.59 -13.61 -0.31
N PHE A 63 -4.85 -13.54 0.99
CA PHE A 63 -4.07 -12.70 1.92
C PHE A 63 -2.70 -13.28 2.27
N ALA A 64 -2.58 -14.60 2.39
CA ALA A 64 -1.32 -15.27 2.77
C ALA A 64 -0.20 -15.07 1.75
N ILE A 65 -0.57 -14.94 0.46
CA ILE A 65 0.37 -14.88 -0.66
C ILE A 65 0.88 -13.46 -0.85
N ARG A 66 2.11 -13.23 -0.38
CA ARG A 66 2.79 -11.92 -0.36
C ARG A 66 3.90 -11.79 -1.40
N GLU A 67 4.21 -12.86 -2.13
CA GLU A 67 5.28 -12.84 -3.14
C GLU A 67 5.04 -11.73 -4.18
N LYS A 68 6.14 -11.12 -4.63
CA LYS A 68 6.10 -10.01 -5.59
C LYS A 68 5.92 -10.50 -7.03
N THR A 69 6.45 -11.67 -7.37
CA THR A 69 6.42 -12.21 -8.73
C THR A 69 5.18 -13.08 -8.99
N VAL A 70 4.58 -12.94 -10.17
CA VAL A 70 3.39 -13.71 -10.57
C VAL A 70 3.67 -15.23 -10.54
N ARG A 71 4.86 -15.65 -10.97
CA ARG A 71 5.29 -17.07 -10.92
C ARG A 71 5.40 -17.58 -9.49
N GLY A 72 5.98 -16.79 -8.59
CA GLY A 72 6.09 -17.13 -7.17
C GLY A 72 4.71 -17.30 -6.52
N GLN A 73 3.80 -16.36 -6.80
CA GLN A 73 2.42 -16.42 -6.32
C GLN A 73 1.68 -17.66 -6.83
N ALA A 74 1.81 -17.98 -8.12
CA ALA A 74 1.16 -19.15 -8.71
C ALA A 74 1.67 -20.46 -8.10
N LEU A 75 2.99 -20.58 -7.89
CA LEU A 75 3.59 -21.75 -7.26
C LEU A 75 3.14 -21.90 -5.80
N THR A 76 3.10 -20.80 -5.04
CA THR A 76 2.65 -20.81 -3.64
C THR A 76 1.17 -21.12 -3.52
N LEU A 77 0.33 -20.62 -4.44
CA LEU A 77 -1.08 -20.98 -4.49
C LEU A 77 -1.28 -22.47 -4.82
N ALA A 78 -0.51 -22.99 -5.78
CA ALA A 78 -0.53 -24.40 -6.16
C ALA A 78 -0.07 -25.32 -5.02
N LEU A 79 0.97 -24.93 -4.26
CA LEU A 79 1.44 -25.66 -3.07
C LEU A 79 0.51 -25.48 -1.86
N GLY A 80 -0.19 -24.35 -1.78
CA GLY A 80 -1.13 -24.05 -0.70
C GLY A 80 -2.33 -24.98 -0.68
N LEU A 81 -2.80 -25.45 -1.85
CA LEU A 81 -3.92 -26.38 -1.92
C LEU A 81 -3.61 -27.74 -1.27
N PRO A 82 -2.52 -28.46 -1.62
CA PRO A 82 -2.10 -29.67 -0.90
C PRO A 82 -1.96 -29.45 0.61
N VAL A 83 -1.34 -28.33 1.03
CA VAL A 83 -1.18 -28.01 2.45
C VAL A 83 -2.54 -27.84 3.14
N ALA A 84 -3.49 -27.15 2.50
CA ALA A 84 -4.85 -26.99 2.98
C ALA A 84 -5.59 -28.34 3.10
N LEU A 85 -5.44 -29.22 2.09
CA LEU A 85 -6.06 -30.55 2.11
C LEU A 85 -5.50 -31.43 3.24
N VAL A 86 -4.18 -31.41 3.45
CA VAL A 86 -3.53 -32.13 4.56
C VAL A 86 -4.00 -31.58 5.91
N ALA A 87 -4.03 -30.24 6.07
CA ALA A 87 -4.49 -29.60 7.30
C ALA A 87 -5.96 -29.94 7.61
N MET A 88 -6.84 -29.91 6.60
CA MET A 88 -8.25 -30.29 6.72
C MET A 88 -8.41 -31.76 7.10
N SER A 89 -7.60 -32.65 6.50
CA SER A 89 -7.61 -34.08 6.79
C SER A 89 -7.20 -34.37 8.23
N LEU A 90 -6.12 -33.73 8.69
CA LEU A 90 -5.62 -33.86 10.06
C LEU A 90 -6.64 -33.32 11.07
N GLY A 91 -7.27 -32.18 10.78
CA GLY A 91 -8.34 -31.64 11.61
C GLY A 91 -9.53 -32.59 11.74
N ALA A 92 -9.98 -33.18 10.63
CA ALA A 92 -11.10 -34.13 10.65
C ALA A 92 -10.78 -35.44 11.39
N LEU A 93 -9.53 -35.93 11.30
CA LEU A 93 -9.09 -37.13 12.01
C LEU A 93 -8.93 -36.89 13.53
N LEU A 94 -8.36 -35.74 13.90
CA LEU A 94 -8.09 -35.40 15.30
C LEU A 94 -9.31 -34.86 16.03
N HIS A 95 -10.40 -34.54 15.31
CA HIS A 95 -11.65 -34.02 15.89
C HIS A 95 -12.21 -34.91 17.03
N SER A 96 -12.02 -36.23 16.96
CA SER A 96 -12.49 -37.18 17.98
C SER A 96 -11.59 -37.28 19.23
N ARG A 97 -10.38 -36.73 19.20
CA ARG A 97 -9.35 -36.87 20.26
C ARG A 97 -8.89 -35.51 20.75
N VAL A 98 -9.64 -34.90 21.67
CA VAL A 98 -9.41 -33.53 22.17
C VAL A 98 -7.94 -33.28 22.55
N VAL A 99 -7.34 -34.14 23.39
CA VAL A 99 -5.94 -33.98 23.83
C VAL A 99 -4.92 -34.08 22.69
N ALA A 100 -5.13 -35.01 21.75
CA ALA A 100 -4.25 -35.16 20.59
C ALA A 100 -4.42 -33.99 19.60
N GLY A 101 -5.64 -33.51 19.45
CA GLY A 101 -6.00 -32.29 18.72
C GLY A 101 -5.25 -31.07 19.26
N ASP A 102 -5.35 -30.82 20.56
CA ASP A 102 -4.71 -29.66 21.20
C ASP A 102 -3.18 -29.71 21.07
N LEU A 103 -2.56 -30.88 21.32
CA LEU A 103 -1.12 -31.02 21.17
C LEU A 103 -0.66 -30.81 19.72
N PHE A 104 -1.40 -31.35 18.76
CA PHE A 104 -1.12 -31.13 17.35
C PHE A 104 -1.33 -29.67 16.95
N PHE A 105 -2.37 -29.01 17.46
CA PHE A 105 -2.62 -27.60 17.20
C PHE A 105 -1.45 -26.73 17.68
N VAL A 106 -0.93 -27.00 18.88
CA VAL A 106 0.28 -26.35 19.39
C VAL A 106 1.48 -26.63 18.48
N ALA A 107 1.73 -27.89 18.11
CA ALA A 107 2.81 -28.25 17.19
C ALA A 107 2.67 -27.55 15.82
N LEU A 108 1.45 -27.40 15.33
CA LEU A 108 1.14 -26.71 14.09
C LEU A 108 1.42 -25.21 14.20
N ILE A 109 1.10 -24.55 15.32
CA ILE A 109 1.46 -23.14 15.56
C ILE A 109 2.99 -22.99 15.50
N PHE A 110 3.73 -23.84 16.20
CA PHE A 110 5.20 -23.82 16.14
C PHE A 110 5.72 -24.06 14.72
N GLY A 111 5.14 -25.02 13.99
CA GLY A 111 5.48 -25.30 12.60
C GLY A 111 5.21 -24.11 11.66
N ALA A 112 4.06 -23.44 11.82
CA ALA A 112 3.67 -22.27 11.03
C ALA A 112 4.52 -21.02 11.35
N VAL A 113 4.96 -20.86 12.60
CA VAL A 113 5.91 -19.81 12.97
C VAL A 113 7.31 -20.14 12.45
N TYR A 114 7.74 -21.40 12.58
CA TYR A 114 9.03 -21.86 12.08
C TYR A 114 9.14 -21.76 10.56
N SER A 115 8.05 -22.00 9.83
CA SER A 115 8.04 -21.91 8.36
C SER A 115 8.31 -20.49 7.85
N ARG A 116 8.11 -19.45 8.68
CA ARG A 116 8.43 -18.05 8.33
C ARG A 116 9.91 -17.86 7.97
N ARG A 117 10.80 -18.74 8.46
CA ARG A 117 12.23 -18.71 8.12
C ARG A 117 12.51 -18.96 6.63
N PHE A 118 11.59 -19.60 5.91
CA PHE A 118 11.72 -19.88 4.48
C PHE A 118 11.14 -18.75 3.61
N GLY A 119 11.11 -17.51 4.14
CA GLY A 119 10.65 -16.31 3.44
C GLY A 119 9.13 -16.23 3.27
N ASP A 120 8.71 -15.48 2.24
CA ASP A 120 7.29 -15.21 1.97
C ASP A 120 6.49 -16.48 1.72
N ARG A 121 7.06 -17.43 0.96
CA ARG A 121 6.39 -18.71 0.66
C ARG A 121 6.16 -19.55 1.90
N GLY A 122 7.17 -19.70 2.75
CA GLY A 122 7.04 -20.47 3.98
C GLY A 122 6.05 -19.83 4.95
N THR A 123 6.03 -18.49 5.02
CA THR A 123 5.04 -17.73 5.78
C THR A 123 3.61 -17.98 5.25
N ALA A 124 3.44 -17.94 3.92
CA ALA A 124 2.14 -18.15 3.27
C ALA A 124 1.60 -19.57 3.52
N LEU A 125 2.42 -20.60 3.29
CA LEU A 125 2.03 -22.00 3.48
C LEU A 125 1.71 -22.31 4.95
N GLY A 126 2.50 -21.77 5.88
CA GLY A 126 2.24 -21.90 7.31
C GLY A 126 0.90 -21.28 7.71
N LEU A 127 0.62 -20.06 7.21
CA LEU A 127 -0.65 -19.37 7.47
C LEU A 127 -1.85 -20.11 6.87
N ILE A 128 -1.72 -20.62 5.64
CA ILE A 128 -2.76 -21.42 4.98
C ILE A 128 -3.04 -22.70 5.79
N GLY A 129 -1.99 -23.46 6.15
CA GLY A 129 -2.13 -24.69 6.92
C GLY A 129 -2.81 -24.44 8.27
N PHE A 130 -2.35 -23.42 9.00
CA PHE A 130 -2.95 -23.02 10.27
C PHE A 130 -4.41 -22.60 10.13
N GLN A 131 -4.71 -21.70 9.19
CA GLN A 131 -6.06 -21.19 9.05
C GLN A 131 -7.04 -22.27 8.60
N VAL A 132 -6.62 -23.16 7.70
CA VAL A 132 -7.48 -24.26 7.22
C VAL A 132 -7.68 -25.32 8.30
N TYR A 133 -6.66 -25.62 9.11
CA TYR A 133 -6.84 -26.46 10.30
C TYR A 133 -7.85 -25.82 11.27
N PHE A 134 -7.73 -24.53 11.54
CA PHE A 134 -8.69 -23.82 12.38
C PHE A 134 -10.13 -23.86 11.80
N VAL A 135 -10.28 -23.66 10.49
CA VAL A 135 -11.57 -23.80 9.79
C VAL A 135 -12.17 -25.19 9.97
N SER A 136 -11.34 -26.25 9.91
CA SER A 136 -11.80 -27.62 10.11
C SER A 136 -12.39 -27.86 11.49
N LEU A 137 -11.79 -27.26 12.54
CA LEU A 137 -12.30 -27.32 13.90
C LEU A 137 -13.62 -26.54 14.04
N PHE A 138 -13.68 -25.35 13.46
CA PHE A 138 -14.86 -24.48 13.51
C PHE A 138 -16.09 -25.11 12.83
N VAL A 139 -15.86 -25.79 11.70
CA VAL A 139 -16.89 -26.44 10.88
C VAL A 139 -17.29 -27.80 11.45
N GLY A 140 -16.53 -28.36 12.40
CA GLY A 140 -16.73 -29.72 12.88
C GLY A 140 -16.48 -30.74 11.78
N ALA A 141 -15.36 -30.60 11.06
CA ALA A 141 -15.02 -31.49 9.95
C ALA A 141 -14.98 -32.95 10.42
N SER A 142 -15.72 -33.81 9.73
CA SER A 142 -15.70 -35.26 9.96
C SER A 142 -15.21 -35.98 8.72
N VAL A 143 -14.72 -37.21 8.90
CA VAL A 143 -14.20 -38.05 7.80
C VAL A 143 -15.26 -38.28 6.72
N SER A 144 -16.54 -38.37 7.08
CA SER A 144 -17.64 -38.56 6.13
C SER A 144 -17.92 -37.32 5.27
N HIS A 145 -17.57 -36.12 5.73
CA HIS A 145 -17.76 -34.87 4.99
C HIS A 145 -16.51 -34.39 4.24
N LEU A 146 -15.37 -35.06 4.40
CA LEU A 146 -14.09 -34.69 3.77
C LEU A 146 -14.18 -34.49 2.25
N PRO A 147 -14.81 -35.38 1.45
CA PRO A 147 -14.87 -35.18 0.00
C PRO A 147 -15.54 -33.86 -0.39
N ARG A 148 -16.60 -33.48 0.33
CA ARG A 148 -17.31 -32.22 0.09
C ARG A 148 -16.49 -31.00 0.54
N LEU A 149 -15.75 -31.13 1.64
CA LEU A 149 -14.84 -30.07 2.11
C LEU A 149 -13.65 -29.89 1.17
N PHE A 150 -13.10 -30.98 0.60
CA PHE A 150 -12.05 -30.88 -0.41
C PHE A 150 -12.53 -30.17 -1.68
N ALA A 151 -13.73 -30.48 -2.15
CA ALA A 151 -14.34 -29.74 -3.26
C ALA A 151 -14.50 -28.25 -2.92
N THR A 152 -14.93 -27.94 -1.68
CA THR A 152 -15.07 -26.56 -1.19
C THR A 152 -13.72 -25.81 -1.19
N LEU A 153 -12.66 -26.45 -0.69
CA LEU A 153 -11.30 -25.89 -0.69
C LEU A 153 -10.79 -25.69 -2.13
N ALA A 154 -10.97 -26.67 -3.01
CA ALA A 154 -10.56 -26.57 -4.40
C ALA A 154 -11.25 -25.40 -5.12
N ILE A 155 -12.57 -25.24 -4.91
CA ILE A 155 -13.34 -24.10 -5.43
C ILE A 155 -12.79 -22.78 -4.88
N ALA A 156 -12.55 -22.69 -3.58
CA ALA A 156 -12.05 -21.46 -2.96
C ALA A 156 -10.65 -21.06 -3.49
N PHE A 157 -9.74 -22.04 -3.67
CA PHE A 157 -8.43 -21.81 -4.28
C PHE A 157 -8.53 -21.43 -5.76
N ALA A 158 -9.42 -22.07 -6.53
CA ALA A 158 -9.66 -21.73 -7.93
C ALA A 158 -10.24 -20.31 -8.06
N CYS A 159 -11.21 -19.95 -7.22
CA CYS A 159 -11.78 -18.60 -7.18
C CYS A 159 -10.73 -17.56 -6.77
N GLY A 160 -9.87 -17.89 -5.80
CA GLY A 160 -8.72 -17.07 -5.42
C GLY A 160 -7.73 -16.87 -6.57
N ALA A 161 -7.45 -17.93 -7.35
CA ALA A 161 -6.61 -17.86 -8.54
C ALA A 161 -7.23 -16.94 -9.61
N VAL A 162 -8.52 -17.12 -9.91
CA VAL A 162 -9.26 -16.29 -10.87
C VAL A 162 -9.28 -14.82 -10.42
N ALA A 163 -9.57 -14.57 -9.15
CA ALA A 163 -9.55 -13.22 -8.60
C ALA A 163 -8.16 -12.57 -8.72
N ARG A 164 -7.10 -13.33 -8.45
CA ARG A 164 -5.72 -12.84 -8.47
C ARG A 164 -5.15 -12.64 -9.87
N PHE A 165 -5.40 -13.57 -10.79
CA PHE A 165 -4.74 -13.59 -12.09
C PHE A 165 -5.62 -13.11 -13.24
N ALA A 166 -6.95 -13.17 -13.11
CA ALA A 166 -7.88 -12.74 -14.16
C ALA A 166 -8.64 -11.45 -13.81
N LEU A 167 -9.24 -11.36 -12.61
CA LEU A 167 -10.07 -10.18 -12.25
C LEU A 167 -9.23 -8.98 -11.80
N VAL A 168 -8.22 -9.23 -10.95
CA VAL A 168 -7.38 -8.17 -10.35
C VAL A 168 -5.89 -8.45 -10.62
N PRO A 169 -5.46 -8.50 -11.91
CA PRO A 169 -4.10 -8.83 -12.29
C PRO A 169 -3.11 -7.72 -11.89
N GLU A 170 -2.30 -7.99 -10.87
CA GLU A 170 -1.21 -7.12 -10.46
C GLU A 170 0.12 -7.66 -10.97
N THR A 171 0.73 -6.94 -11.91
CA THR A 171 2.10 -7.19 -12.32
C THR A 171 3.04 -6.20 -11.63
N PRO A 172 4.29 -6.60 -11.32
CA PRO A 172 5.30 -5.70 -10.75
C PRO A 172 5.46 -4.39 -11.53
N GLN A 173 5.38 -4.47 -12.86
CA GLN A 173 5.51 -3.32 -13.76
C GLN A 173 4.34 -2.34 -13.59
N ARG A 174 3.11 -2.83 -13.44
CA ARG A 174 1.91 -1.99 -13.19
C ARG A 174 2.00 -1.32 -11.83
N VAL A 175 2.44 -2.05 -10.80
CA VAL A 175 2.66 -1.51 -9.46
C VAL A 175 3.70 -0.39 -9.49
N LEU A 176 4.84 -0.62 -10.13
CA LEU A 176 5.88 0.40 -10.29
C LEU A 176 5.37 1.62 -11.07
N GLY A 177 4.57 1.41 -12.12
CA GLY A 177 3.91 2.49 -12.88
C GLY A 177 3.04 3.38 -11.99
N ARG A 178 2.14 2.79 -11.20
CA ARG A 178 1.26 3.52 -10.28
C ARG A 178 2.03 4.26 -9.19
N LEU A 179 3.09 3.65 -8.63
CA LEU A 179 3.94 4.32 -7.65
C LEU A 179 4.66 5.53 -8.24
N ARG A 180 5.12 5.45 -9.49
CA ARG A 180 5.73 6.59 -10.20
C ARG A 180 4.71 7.69 -10.49
N GLU A 181 3.48 7.36 -10.83
CA GLU A 181 2.39 8.33 -10.99
C GLU A 181 2.07 9.03 -9.66
N ALA A 182 1.97 8.26 -8.57
CA ALA A 182 1.76 8.80 -7.22
C ALA A 182 2.91 9.72 -6.79
N PHE A 183 4.15 9.35 -7.08
CA PHE A 183 5.32 10.20 -6.82
C PHE A 183 5.24 11.53 -7.57
N ARG A 184 4.89 11.51 -8.86
CA ARG A 184 4.70 12.76 -9.63
C ARG A 184 3.60 13.64 -9.06
N ALA A 185 2.49 13.05 -8.65
CA ALA A 185 1.39 13.79 -8.02
C ALA A 185 1.84 14.44 -6.70
N ARG A 186 2.53 13.69 -5.83
CA ARG A 186 3.08 14.19 -4.56
C ARG A 186 4.14 15.28 -4.77
N LEU A 187 4.98 15.15 -5.80
CA LEU A 187 5.93 16.18 -6.20
C LEU A 187 5.21 17.48 -6.61
N GLY A 188 4.15 17.38 -7.41
CA GLY A 188 3.32 18.53 -7.77
C GLY A 188 2.64 19.18 -6.56
N GLN A 189 2.17 18.37 -5.60
CA GLN A 189 1.60 18.87 -4.34
C GLN A 189 2.65 19.61 -3.50
N LEU A 190 3.88 19.10 -3.41
CA LEU A 190 4.98 19.78 -2.73
C LEU A 190 5.32 21.12 -3.40
N VAL A 191 5.43 21.16 -4.73
CA VAL A 191 5.65 22.42 -5.46
C VAL A 191 4.51 23.41 -5.24
N THR A 192 3.27 22.93 -5.20
CA THR A 192 2.08 23.77 -4.91
C THR A 192 2.11 24.31 -3.47
N ALA A 193 2.58 23.52 -2.51
CA ALA A 193 2.77 23.99 -1.13
C ALA A 193 3.91 25.02 -1.05
N GLN A 194 4.97 24.84 -1.85
CA GLN A 194 6.09 25.78 -1.96
C GLN A 194 5.68 27.12 -2.59
N THR A 195 4.73 27.14 -3.53
CA THR A 195 4.19 28.41 -4.04
C THR A 195 3.33 29.11 -2.99
N ARG A 196 2.52 28.37 -2.22
CA ARG A 196 1.75 28.96 -1.10
C ARG A 196 2.65 29.58 -0.03
N LEU A 197 3.83 29.02 0.18
CA LEU A 197 4.84 29.60 1.07
C LEU A 197 5.29 30.99 0.60
N LEU A 198 5.15 31.37 -0.67
CA LEU A 198 5.48 32.74 -1.08
C LEU A 198 4.36 33.72 -0.72
N ASP A 199 3.10 33.29 -0.87
CA ASP A 199 1.93 34.16 -0.71
C ASP A 199 1.36 34.20 0.73
N ALA A 200 1.76 33.27 1.61
CA ALA A 200 1.16 33.13 2.93
C ALA A 200 1.41 34.36 3.81
N PRO A 201 0.44 34.85 4.61
CA PRO A 201 0.68 35.91 5.58
C PRO A 201 1.45 35.39 6.83
N PRO A 202 2.02 36.28 7.68
CA PRO A 202 2.87 35.88 8.80
C PRO A 202 2.19 34.95 9.82
N ASP A 203 0.89 35.11 10.02
CA ASP A 203 0.04 34.34 10.93
C ASP A 203 -0.25 32.91 10.44
N GLU A 204 -0.18 32.65 9.13
CA GLU A 204 -0.37 31.32 8.54
C GLU A 204 0.96 30.58 8.27
N LEU A 205 2.11 31.22 8.51
CA LEU A 205 3.42 30.71 8.12
C LEU A 205 3.74 29.36 8.77
N ASP A 206 3.47 29.21 10.06
CA ASP A 206 3.75 27.97 10.79
C ASP A 206 2.94 26.79 10.24
N GLU A 207 1.67 27.01 9.89
CA GLU A 207 0.81 25.98 9.29
C GLU A 207 1.33 25.56 7.90
N VAL A 208 1.75 26.53 7.08
CA VAL A 208 2.31 26.27 5.75
C VAL A 208 3.65 25.52 5.84
N LEU A 209 4.49 25.85 6.82
CA LEU A 209 5.74 25.12 7.09
C LEU A 209 5.48 23.67 7.51
N ASP A 210 4.49 23.43 8.36
CA ASP A 210 4.10 22.08 8.77
C ASP A 210 3.46 21.28 7.63
N ASP A 211 2.70 21.94 6.75
CA ASP A 211 2.25 21.36 5.49
C ASP A 211 3.42 20.96 4.60
N LEU A 212 4.42 21.83 4.40
CA LEU A 212 5.61 21.54 3.61
C LEU A 212 6.37 20.33 4.14
N ARG A 213 6.64 20.28 5.45
CA ARG A 213 7.30 19.13 6.10
C ARG A 213 6.55 17.83 5.85
N ARG A 214 5.21 17.85 5.96
CA ARG A 214 4.37 16.69 5.66
C ARG A 214 4.44 16.27 4.20
N HIS A 215 4.43 17.21 3.25
CA HIS A 215 4.53 16.89 1.82
C HIS A 215 5.91 16.34 1.45
N THR A 216 7.00 16.87 2.01
CA THR A 216 8.36 16.33 1.85
C THR A 216 8.46 14.90 2.39
N ALA A 217 7.99 14.65 3.61
CA ALA A 217 8.00 13.31 4.19
C ALA A 217 7.21 12.30 3.34
N ARG A 218 6.05 12.70 2.80
CA ARG A 218 5.25 11.87 1.89
C ARG A 218 5.94 11.63 0.55
N LEU A 219 6.69 12.60 0.02
CA LEU A 219 7.46 12.43 -1.20
C LEU A 219 8.56 11.38 -0.99
N HIS A 220 9.30 11.50 0.12
CA HIS A 220 10.33 10.55 0.54
C HIS A 220 9.78 9.13 0.71
N GLU A 221 8.65 8.98 1.40
CA GLU A 221 7.96 7.70 1.55
C GLU A 221 7.66 7.04 0.19
N SER A 222 7.20 7.83 -0.80
CA SER A 222 6.96 7.31 -2.14
C SER A 222 8.23 6.91 -2.89
N ALA A 223 9.33 7.64 -2.68
CA ALA A 223 10.63 7.26 -3.22
C ALA A 223 11.09 5.89 -2.67
N LEU A 224 10.97 5.68 -1.35
CA LEU A 224 11.29 4.40 -0.70
C LEU A 224 10.40 3.24 -1.20
N MET A 225 9.11 3.50 -1.39
CA MET A 225 8.19 2.51 -1.96
C MET A 225 8.56 2.11 -3.38
N ILE A 226 8.99 3.07 -4.21
CA ILE A 226 9.49 2.77 -5.55
C ILE A 226 10.77 1.93 -5.47
N GLN A 227 11.72 2.32 -4.61
CA GLN A 227 12.98 1.60 -4.43
C GLN A 227 12.75 0.12 -4.09
N GLY A 228 11.81 -0.18 -3.19
CA GLY A 228 11.47 -1.57 -2.82
C GLY A 228 10.81 -2.41 -3.93
N ARG A 229 10.50 -1.80 -5.09
CA ARG A 229 9.85 -2.43 -6.26
C ARG A 229 10.68 -2.35 -7.53
N LEU A 230 11.88 -1.77 -7.50
CA LEU A 230 12.71 -1.61 -8.70
C LEU A 230 13.13 -2.96 -9.27
N GLU A 231 13.70 -3.83 -8.43
CA GLU A 231 14.23 -5.16 -8.84
C GLU A 231 13.19 -5.99 -9.62
N ASP A 232 11.95 -6.08 -9.11
CA ASP A 232 10.89 -6.85 -9.78
C ASP A 232 10.18 -6.08 -10.89
N GLY A 233 10.20 -4.74 -10.82
CA GLY A 233 9.38 -3.85 -11.64
C GLY A 233 10.06 -3.35 -12.91
N THR A 234 11.39 -3.44 -13.01
CA THR A 234 12.15 -3.05 -14.20
C THR A 234 12.56 -4.26 -15.05
N ARG A 235 13.10 -3.99 -16.24
CA ARG A 235 13.57 -5.03 -17.16
C ARG A 235 14.95 -5.55 -16.80
N ASP A 236 15.82 -4.64 -16.35
CA ASP A 236 17.20 -4.87 -16.01
C ASP A 236 17.65 -3.91 -14.88
N ASP A 237 18.85 -4.17 -14.36
CA ASP A 237 19.49 -3.38 -13.31
C ASP A 237 19.83 -1.96 -13.79
N ALA A 238 20.13 -1.80 -15.08
CA ALA A 238 20.40 -0.50 -15.68
C ALA A 238 19.17 0.42 -15.64
N ALA A 239 17.99 -0.10 -15.99
CA ALA A 239 16.74 0.63 -15.87
C ALA A 239 16.37 0.89 -14.40
N ALA A 240 16.64 -0.06 -13.50
CA ALA A 240 16.44 0.13 -12.06
C ALA A 240 17.27 1.32 -11.54
N ALA A 241 18.57 1.33 -11.84
CA ALA A 241 19.49 2.39 -11.44
C ALA A 241 19.09 3.76 -12.02
N LEU A 242 18.66 3.81 -13.28
CA LEU A 242 18.21 5.04 -13.92
C LEU A 242 16.94 5.60 -13.26
N VAL A 243 15.96 4.74 -12.94
CA VAL A 243 14.74 5.15 -12.26
C VAL A 243 15.05 5.63 -10.84
N GLN A 244 15.89 4.91 -10.09
CA GLN A 244 16.33 5.30 -8.76
C GLN A 244 17.00 6.67 -8.76
N ARG A 245 17.95 6.88 -9.67
CA ARG A 245 18.66 8.16 -9.82
C ARG A 245 17.70 9.31 -10.11
N ARG A 246 16.78 9.15 -11.06
CA ARG A 246 15.83 10.21 -11.43
C ARG A 246 14.87 10.57 -10.30
N ILE A 247 14.46 9.59 -9.48
CA ILE A 247 13.59 9.83 -8.33
C ILE A 247 14.36 10.61 -7.26
N ALA A 248 15.59 10.18 -6.94
CA ALA A 248 16.45 10.88 -5.99
C ALA A 248 16.77 12.31 -6.45
N ASP A 249 17.12 12.50 -7.73
CA ASP A 249 17.39 13.82 -8.31
C ASP A 249 16.16 14.75 -8.19
N ALA A 250 14.96 14.22 -8.45
CA ALA A 250 13.71 14.98 -8.33
C ALA A 250 13.38 15.36 -6.87
N GLU A 251 13.60 14.45 -5.94
CA GLU A 251 13.41 14.69 -4.50
C GLU A 251 14.37 15.77 -3.98
N VAL A 252 15.68 15.62 -4.27
CA VAL A 252 16.70 16.60 -3.90
C VAL A 252 16.43 17.96 -4.54
N ALA A 253 16.02 18.00 -5.80
CA ALA A 253 15.67 19.25 -6.48
C ALA A 253 14.49 19.96 -5.80
N ALA A 254 13.46 19.22 -5.41
CA ALA A 254 12.30 19.78 -4.72
C ALA A 254 12.63 20.30 -3.32
N GLU A 255 13.44 19.57 -2.54
CA GLU A 255 13.90 20.03 -1.22
C GLU A 255 14.78 21.27 -1.32
N ARG A 256 15.71 21.30 -2.27
CA ARG A 256 16.55 22.47 -2.54
C ARG A 256 15.72 23.68 -2.93
N LEU A 257 14.71 23.50 -3.78
CA LEU A 257 13.78 24.56 -4.13
C LEU A 257 13.08 25.11 -2.87
N GLY A 258 12.56 24.24 -2.00
CA GLY A 258 11.94 24.64 -0.74
C GLY A 258 12.88 25.45 0.17
N MET A 259 14.13 25.01 0.34
CA MET A 259 15.13 25.76 1.11
C MET A 259 15.47 27.12 0.51
N LEU A 260 15.59 27.21 -0.82
CA LEU A 260 15.84 28.48 -1.51
C LEU A 260 14.69 29.47 -1.32
N LEU A 261 13.44 29.01 -1.40
CA LEU A 261 12.26 29.86 -1.18
C LEU A 261 12.17 30.34 0.26
N LEU A 262 12.46 29.49 1.24
CA LEU A 262 12.52 29.87 2.65
C LEU A 262 13.58 30.96 2.90
N ASN A 263 14.78 30.79 2.35
CA ASN A 263 15.86 31.76 2.49
C ASN A 263 15.52 33.10 1.81
N ALA A 264 14.90 33.05 0.62
CA ALA A 264 14.49 34.26 -0.10
C ALA A 264 13.43 35.05 0.68
N ARG A 265 12.46 34.35 1.30
CA ARG A 265 11.43 34.96 2.12
C ARG A 265 11.97 35.50 3.44
N SER A 266 12.88 34.79 4.11
CA SER A 266 13.50 35.28 5.35
C SER A 266 14.38 36.51 5.16
N ALA A 267 14.92 36.70 3.95
CA ALA A 267 15.73 37.86 3.60
C ALA A 267 14.92 39.06 3.08
N ASP A 268 13.57 39.01 3.16
CA ASP A 268 12.63 39.98 2.59
C ASP A 268 12.85 40.24 1.08
N ARG A 269 13.38 39.23 0.37
CA ARG A 269 13.67 39.26 -1.07
C ARG A 269 12.60 38.58 -1.92
N ALA A 270 11.48 38.18 -1.32
CA ALA A 270 10.39 37.52 -2.04
C ALA A 270 9.85 38.42 -3.17
N ASP A 271 9.73 39.72 -2.93
CA ASP A 271 9.30 40.71 -3.93
C ASP A 271 10.29 40.87 -5.10
N THR A 272 11.57 40.54 -4.89
CA THR A 272 12.62 40.60 -5.92
C THR A 272 12.74 39.35 -6.77
N LEU A 273 11.93 38.30 -6.51
CA LEU A 273 11.82 37.11 -7.36
C LEU A 273 10.97 37.35 -8.63
N THR A 274 10.46 38.56 -8.83
CA THR A 274 9.99 39.00 -10.15
C THR A 274 11.16 38.91 -11.12
N LEU A 275 11.13 37.85 -11.93
CA LEU A 275 12.07 37.53 -12.99
C LEU A 275 12.70 38.77 -13.65
N HIS A 276 13.99 38.65 -13.97
CA HIS A 276 14.66 39.36 -15.06
C HIS A 276 13.90 39.19 -16.38
N LEU A 277 12.79 39.91 -16.52
CA LEU A 277 12.14 40.24 -17.79
C LEU A 277 12.72 41.59 -18.20
N PRO A 278 13.40 41.69 -19.35
CA PRO A 278 13.83 42.98 -19.86
C PRO A 278 12.57 43.81 -20.17
N GLY A 279 12.27 44.81 -19.34
CA GLY A 279 11.30 45.87 -19.62
C GLY A 279 10.00 45.93 -18.82
N ALA A 280 9.83 45.19 -17.72
CA ALA A 280 8.62 45.33 -16.88
C ALA A 280 8.80 46.43 -15.80
N PRO A 281 7.94 47.47 -15.74
CA PRO A 281 8.01 48.48 -14.69
C PRO A 281 7.53 47.92 -13.33
N VAL A 282 8.28 48.25 -12.28
CA VAL A 282 8.05 47.85 -10.89
C VAL A 282 6.78 48.54 -10.36
N PRO A 283 5.83 47.83 -9.72
CA PRO A 283 4.72 48.47 -9.02
C PRO A 283 5.26 49.26 -7.82
N ALA A 284 4.84 50.51 -7.66
CA ALA A 284 5.28 51.36 -6.56
C ALA A 284 4.80 50.82 -5.21
N THR A 285 5.73 50.39 -4.37
CA THR A 285 5.47 50.00 -2.99
C THR A 285 5.11 51.26 -2.18
N GLY A 286 3.82 51.44 -1.94
CA GLY A 286 3.30 52.49 -1.06
C GLY A 286 3.63 52.19 0.41
N ARG A 287 4.49 53.03 0.99
CA ARG A 287 4.64 53.42 2.42
C ARG A 287 4.39 52.32 3.47
N LEU A 288 5.46 51.92 4.17
CA LEU A 288 5.60 51.55 5.60
C LEU A 288 7.11 51.22 5.77
N LEU A 289 7.95 51.71 6.69
CA LEU A 289 7.87 52.61 7.83
C LEU A 289 9.25 53.25 8.00
N ARG A 290 9.26 54.54 8.35
CA ARG A 290 10.44 55.30 8.77
C ARG A 290 10.83 54.83 10.18
N HIS A 291 11.91 54.07 10.31
CA HIS A 291 12.66 53.92 11.55
C HIS A 291 14.13 53.70 11.19
N GLU A 292 14.88 54.79 11.09
CA GLU A 292 16.31 54.75 11.39
C GLU A 292 16.60 55.93 12.32
N ASP A 293 16.94 55.53 13.55
CA ASP A 293 17.38 56.34 14.66
C ASP A 293 18.67 57.11 14.33
N GLU A 294 18.67 58.40 14.65
CA GLU A 294 19.61 59.08 15.57
C GLU A 294 21.11 58.67 15.66
N ALA A 295 21.73 58.08 14.63
CA ALA A 295 23.14 57.63 14.68
C ALA A 295 24.15 58.44 13.83
N THR A 296 23.78 59.61 13.28
CA THR A 296 24.70 60.46 12.48
C THR A 296 24.64 61.95 12.82
N ALA A 297 24.46 62.29 14.10
CA ALA A 297 24.54 63.67 14.60
C ALA A 297 25.88 64.03 15.28
N THR A 298 26.91 63.19 15.20
CA THR A 298 28.27 63.54 15.64
C THR A 298 29.30 62.95 14.69
N LEU A 299 29.69 63.74 13.69
CA LEU A 299 31.06 63.97 13.20
C LEU A 299 31.06 65.19 12.28
#